data_AF-A0A671UY18-F1
#
_entry.id   AF-A0A671UY18-F1
#
_cell.length_a   1.000
_cell.length_b   1.000
_cell.length_c   1.000
_cell.angle_alpha   90.00
_cell.angle_beta   90.00
_cell.angle_gamma   90.00
#
_symmetry.space_group_name_H-M   'P 1'
#
loop_
_entity.id
_entity.type
_entity.pdbx_description
1 polymer ?
#
loop_
_entity_poly.entity_id
_entity_poly.type
_entity_poly.pdbx_seq_one_letter_code
_entity_poly.pdbx_strand_id
1 'polypeptide(L)'
;MVNHMGSLRGGHYTATVLSEDNTWYECDDDHVSKVKHQPFADDRTFSSRTVYLLTYRATESNMSLEMKQNKEDEVQTRDDNEKLNHQTEGEEDNTEENSNNKSEELKETNSKDPCERLDEEAKTEIEEQGEKPKDSCEQHLGEETETEKEELRVTPPQRRHHGLYNQGATCYLNSVLQVLFMTTEIHDRLNQQPDQELRQIITDLKRKTCRTENITKSLQIENVHEQRDAAECLQEILHHISPEASMVFQGQLMDTTKCSKDHIINEETNPFWTLPLSLKHTPDTTYSVESSFKRTFQPKTYTGDNMVYCNDCKQNTEATSRCEMVEAPQILIFLLKRFDFDYNTRSHFKLDCCVEVPCELQLKARKSYFICGFHLNGLSCF
;
A
#
# COMPACT_ATOMS: atom_id res chain seq x y z
N MET A 1 -8.58 0.96 -7.16
CA MET A 1 -7.37 0.42 -7.81
C MET A 1 -6.46 1.58 -8.17
N VAL A 2 -5.16 1.46 -7.99
CA VAL A 2 -4.17 2.39 -8.58
C VAL A 2 -3.49 1.69 -9.74
N ASN A 3 -3.37 2.38 -10.87
CA ASN A 3 -2.71 1.92 -12.09
C ASN A 3 -1.38 2.66 -12.25
N HIS A 4 -0.42 2.04 -12.92
CA HIS A 4 0.85 2.66 -13.31
C HIS A 4 1.20 2.35 -14.76
N MET A 5 1.42 3.39 -15.57
CA MET A 5 1.90 3.34 -16.96
C MET A 5 3.31 3.92 -17.04
N GLY A 6 4.19 3.40 -17.89
CA GLY A 6 5.60 3.83 -17.95
C GLY A 6 6.57 2.87 -17.23
N SER A 7 7.72 3.39 -16.80
CA SER A 7 8.93 2.64 -16.42
C SER A 7 9.32 2.82 -14.95
N LEU A 8 10.43 2.21 -14.51
CA LEU A 8 10.98 2.46 -13.16
C LEU A 8 11.51 3.90 -13.00
N ARG A 9 11.97 4.54 -14.10
CA ARG A 9 12.56 5.89 -14.07
C ARG A 9 11.53 7.02 -14.19
N GLY A 10 10.25 6.68 -14.14
CA GLY A 10 9.15 7.62 -14.35
C GLY A 10 8.02 7.00 -15.18
N GLY A 11 6.82 7.48 -14.90
CA GLY A 11 5.58 7.03 -15.49
C GLY A 11 4.42 7.92 -15.07
N HIS A 12 3.21 7.40 -15.20
CA HIS A 12 1.97 8.08 -14.84
C HIS A 12 1.08 7.15 -14.04
N TYR A 13 0.52 7.66 -12.95
CA TYR A 13 -0.41 6.94 -12.10
C TYR A 13 -1.83 7.47 -12.31
N THR A 14 -2.80 6.57 -12.44
CA THR A 14 -4.23 6.89 -12.41
C THR A 14 -4.94 6.04 -11.35
N ALA A 15 -6.08 6.49 -10.86
CA ALA A 15 -6.94 5.66 -10.01
C ALA A 15 -8.19 5.21 -10.77
N THR A 16 -8.53 3.92 -10.66
CA THR A 16 -9.83 3.40 -11.09
C THR A 16 -10.64 3.03 -9.85
N VAL A 17 -11.78 3.71 -9.67
CA VAL A 17 -12.60 3.66 -8.46
C VAL A 17 -14.07 3.45 -8.79
N LEU A 18 -14.81 2.73 -7.94
CA LEU A 18 -16.27 2.65 -8.04
C LEU A 18 -16.89 3.77 -7.21
N SER A 19 -17.92 4.42 -7.74
CA SER A 19 -18.73 5.40 -7.03
C SER A 19 -20.02 4.77 -6.46
N GLU A 20 -20.68 5.52 -5.56
CA GLU A 20 -22.00 5.24 -4.98
C GLU A 20 -23.10 4.93 -6.03
N ASP A 21 -22.95 5.37 -7.27
CA ASP A 21 -23.85 5.07 -8.39
C ASP A 21 -23.54 3.74 -9.10
N ASN A 22 -22.72 2.89 -8.46
CA ASN A 22 -22.21 1.62 -8.99
C ASN A 22 -21.57 1.73 -10.38
N THR A 23 -21.01 2.89 -10.71
CA THR A 23 -20.20 3.10 -11.91
C THR A 23 -18.72 3.25 -11.57
N TRP A 24 -17.87 2.61 -12.35
CA TRP A 24 -16.42 2.80 -12.32
C TRP A 24 -16.03 4.08 -13.06
N TYR A 25 -15.21 4.89 -12.39
CA TYR A 25 -14.58 6.10 -12.90
C TYR A 25 -13.06 5.94 -12.91
N GLU A 26 -12.43 6.54 -13.91
CA GLU A 26 -10.98 6.78 -13.94
C GLU A 26 -10.72 8.23 -13.50
N CYS A 27 -9.92 8.38 -12.45
CA CYS A 27 -9.40 9.64 -11.95
C CYS A 27 -7.95 9.77 -12.44
N ASP A 28 -7.75 10.68 -13.39
CA ASP A 28 -6.48 11.09 -13.95
C ASP A 28 -6.24 12.56 -13.54
N ASP A 29 -5.57 12.74 -12.40
CA ASP A 29 -5.40 14.03 -11.73
C ASP A 29 -6.71 14.82 -11.60
N ASP A 30 -6.85 16.00 -12.24
CA ASP A 30 -8.06 16.83 -12.18
C ASP A 30 -9.20 16.35 -13.12
N HIS A 31 -8.87 15.41 -14.01
CA HIS A 31 -9.79 14.81 -14.97
C HIS A 31 -10.40 13.52 -14.41
N VAL A 32 -11.69 13.54 -14.09
CA VAL A 32 -12.44 12.32 -13.73
C VAL A 32 -13.42 11.99 -14.86
N SER A 33 -13.36 10.76 -15.36
CA SER A 33 -14.20 10.29 -16.46
C SER A 33 -14.78 8.90 -16.18
N LYS A 34 -15.95 8.59 -16.75
CA LYS A 34 -16.56 7.25 -16.64
C LYS A 34 -15.75 6.25 -17.48
N VAL A 35 -15.36 5.13 -16.88
CA VAL A 35 -14.66 4.07 -17.62
C VAL A 35 -15.58 3.50 -18.70
N LYS A 36 -15.11 3.45 -19.96
CA LYS A 36 -15.93 3.00 -21.11
C LYS A 36 -16.37 1.54 -20.99
N HIS A 37 -15.43 0.65 -20.64
CA HIS A 37 -15.68 -0.76 -20.36
C HIS A 37 -15.60 -0.97 -18.86
N GLN A 38 -16.75 -1.16 -18.23
CA GLN A 38 -16.85 -1.24 -16.77
C GLN A 38 -16.14 -2.52 -16.27
N PRO A 39 -15.13 -2.42 -15.38
CA PRO A 39 -14.53 -3.58 -14.74
C PRO A 39 -15.57 -4.51 -14.11
N PHE A 40 -15.37 -5.82 -14.28
CA PHE A 40 -16.23 -6.88 -13.75
C PHE A 40 -17.69 -6.90 -14.26
N ALA A 41 -17.98 -6.26 -15.40
CA ALA A 41 -19.34 -6.22 -15.96
C ALA A 41 -19.73 -7.49 -16.74
N ASP A 42 -18.78 -8.10 -17.46
CA ASP A 42 -19.02 -9.31 -18.25
C ASP A 42 -18.65 -10.60 -17.48
N ASP A 43 -17.63 -10.53 -16.63
CA ASP A 43 -17.05 -11.64 -15.86
C ASP A 43 -16.79 -11.22 -14.41
N ARG A 44 -16.67 -12.19 -13.49
CA ARG A 44 -16.20 -11.95 -12.11
C ARG A 44 -14.70 -11.64 -12.01
N THR A 45 -14.03 -11.39 -13.14
CA THR A 45 -12.62 -10.99 -13.22
C THR A 45 -12.44 -9.77 -14.13
N PHE A 46 -11.30 -9.10 -13.99
CA PHE A 46 -10.91 -7.94 -14.79
C PHE A 46 -9.43 -8.08 -15.17
N SER A 47 -9.14 -8.02 -16.47
CA SER A 47 -7.78 -8.12 -17.00
C SER A 47 -7.13 -6.74 -17.14
N SER A 48 -5.97 -6.52 -16.52
CA SER A 48 -5.22 -5.26 -16.61
C SER A 48 -3.69 -5.46 -16.66
N ARG A 49 -3.04 -4.72 -17.56
CA ARG A 49 -1.57 -4.59 -17.62
C ARG A 49 -1.03 -3.49 -16.70
N THR A 50 -1.86 -2.51 -16.36
CA THR A 50 -1.44 -1.29 -15.68
C THR A 50 -1.67 -1.33 -14.17
N VAL A 51 -2.59 -2.16 -13.68
CA VAL A 51 -2.95 -2.20 -12.25
C VAL A 51 -1.74 -2.49 -11.37
N TYR A 52 -1.55 -1.68 -10.33
CA TYR A 52 -0.36 -1.64 -9.48
C TYR A 52 -0.69 -1.86 -8.00
N LEU A 53 -1.65 -1.10 -7.48
CA LEU A 53 -2.26 -1.34 -6.17
C LEU A 53 -3.71 -1.81 -6.33
N LEU A 54 -4.03 -2.92 -5.65
CA LEU A 54 -5.38 -3.43 -5.52
C LEU A 54 -5.85 -3.24 -4.09
N THR A 55 -7.10 -2.79 -3.92
CA THR A 55 -7.70 -2.51 -2.60
C THR A 55 -8.95 -3.36 -2.48
N TYR A 56 -9.03 -4.19 -1.45
CA TYR A 56 -10.13 -5.13 -1.20
C TYR A 56 -10.74 -4.89 0.19
N ARG A 57 -12.05 -5.02 0.31
CA ARG A 57 -12.87 -4.85 1.52
C ARG A 57 -13.31 -6.22 2.05
N ALA A 58 -13.14 -6.46 3.35
CA ALA A 58 -13.67 -7.64 4.04
C ALA A 58 -15.20 -7.58 4.19
N THR A 59 -15.90 -8.72 4.20
CA THR A 59 -17.35 -8.79 4.50
C THR A 59 -17.66 -8.58 5.99
N GLU A 60 -18.80 -7.95 6.30
CA GLU A 60 -19.21 -7.58 7.69
C GLU A 60 -19.33 -8.75 8.67
N SER A 61 -19.46 -9.98 8.17
CA SER A 61 -19.37 -11.23 8.95
C SER A 61 -18.11 -11.31 9.82
N ASN A 62 -17.05 -10.57 9.48
CA ASN A 62 -15.71 -10.81 9.99
C ASN A 62 -15.41 -9.99 11.26
N MET A 63 -15.71 -8.69 11.30
CA MET A 63 -15.37 -7.81 12.44
C MET A 63 -16.10 -8.19 13.74
N SER A 64 -17.35 -8.63 13.62
CA SER A 64 -18.22 -8.94 14.77
C SER A 64 -17.87 -10.26 15.47
N LEU A 65 -16.99 -11.08 14.88
CA LEU A 65 -16.56 -12.37 15.42
C LEU A 65 -15.20 -12.28 16.11
N GLU A 66 -14.23 -11.54 15.56
CA GLU A 66 -12.92 -11.36 16.20
C GLU A 66 -13.04 -10.59 17.52
N MET A 67 -13.90 -9.56 17.59
CA MET A 67 -14.22 -8.86 18.85
C MET A 67 -14.97 -9.73 19.89
N LYS A 68 -15.45 -10.92 19.51
CA LYS A 68 -16.05 -11.90 20.44
C LYS A 68 -15.03 -12.96 20.83
N GLN A 69 -14.30 -13.51 19.86
CA GLN A 69 -13.22 -14.47 20.07
C GLN A 69 -12.19 -13.91 21.07
N ASN A 70 -11.69 -12.70 20.83
CA ASN A 70 -10.68 -12.07 21.71
C ASN A 70 -11.23 -11.79 23.12
N LYS A 71 -12.55 -11.58 23.28
CA LYS A 71 -13.18 -11.43 24.60
C LYS A 71 -13.41 -12.75 25.32
N GLU A 72 -13.66 -13.83 24.58
CA GLU A 72 -13.76 -15.18 25.14
C GLU A 72 -12.37 -15.64 25.61
N ASP A 73 -11.32 -15.38 24.83
CA ASP A 73 -9.93 -15.71 25.19
C ASP A 73 -9.37 -14.84 26.36
N GLU A 74 -9.73 -13.56 26.44
CA GLU A 74 -9.42 -12.69 27.62
C GLU A 74 -10.15 -13.11 28.90
N VAL A 75 -11.32 -13.74 28.80
CA VAL A 75 -12.05 -14.28 29.96
C VAL A 75 -11.45 -15.62 30.38
N GLN A 76 -11.16 -16.50 29.42
CA GLN A 76 -10.55 -17.81 29.67
C GLN A 76 -9.18 -17.68 30.37
N THR A 77 -8.35 -16.73 29.93
CA THR A 77 -7.03 -16.46 30.55
C THR A 77 -7.11 -15.84 31.95
N ARG A 78 -8.26 -15.28 32.37
CA ARG A 78 -8.50 -14.86 33.76
C ARG A 78 -8.98 -16.03 34.63
N ASP A 79 -9.89 -16.85 34.12
CA ASP A 79 -10.42 -18.03 34.81
C ASP A 79 -9.37 -19.12 35.08
N ASP A 80 -8.27 -19.15 34.32
CA ASP A 80 -7.16 -20.08 34.55
C ASP A 80 -6.10 -19.53 35.51
N ASN A 81 -5.98 -18.19 35.63
CA ASN A 81 -5.08 -17.55 36.61
C ASN A 81 -5.64 -17.58 38.04
N GLU A 82 -6.96 -17.53 38.23
CA GLU A 82 -7.57 -17.72 39.56
C GLU A 82 -7.47 -19.18 40.06
N LYS A 83 -7.25 -20.17 39.18
CA LYS A 83 -7.12 -21.59 39.56
C LYS A 83 -5.73 -22.00 40.02
N LEU A 84 -4.68 -21.23 39.72
CA LEU A 84 -3.32 -21.54 40.20
C LEU A 84 -3.04 -21.03 41.63
N ASN A 85 -3.83 -20.09 42.15
CA ASN A 85 -3.53 -19.41 43.42
C ASN A 85 -4.09 -20.12 44.67
N HIS A 86 -4.46 -21.40 44.56
CA HIS A 86 -5.03 -22.18 45.66
C HIS A 86 -4.38 -23.56 45.84
N GLN A 87 -3.04 -23.61 45.76
CA GLN A 87 -2.28 -24.79 46.18
C GLN A 87 -0.78 -24.56 46.48
N THR A 88 -0.45 -23.73 47.48
CA THR A 88 0.73 -23.94 48.37
C THR A 88 0.72 -22.95 49.54
N GLU A 89 0.33 -23.42 50.73
CA GLU A 89 0.76 -22.84 52.01
C GLU A 89 1.71 -23.82 52.71
N GLY A 90 2.75 -23.29 53.36
CA GLY A 90 3.58 -24.03 54.31
C GLY A 90 4.91 -24.57 53.77
N GLU A 91 5.97 -23.78 53.89
CA GLU A 91 6.99 -23.99 54.93
C GLU A 91 7.91 -22.74 55.02
N GLU A 92 8.13 -22.25 56.25
CA GLU A 92 9.06 -21.16 56.54
C GLU A 92 10.47 -21.72 56.77
N ASP A 93 11.52 -21.08 56.24
CA ASP A 93 12.75 -20.92 57.01
C ASP A 93 13.48 -19.62 56.61
N ASN A 94 14.23 -19.08 57.57
CA ASN A 94 14.92 -17.80 57.46
C ASN A 94 16.36 -17.98 56.95
N THR A 95 16.87 -17.02 56.18
CA THR A 95 18.28 -16.61 56.31
C THR A 95 18.49 -15.18 55.79
N GLU A 96 19.12 -14.36 56.61
CA GLU A 96 19.65 -13.05 56.22
C GLU A 96 20.95 -13.24 55.41
N GLU A 97 21.19 -12.42 54.39
CA GLU A 97 22.31 -11.45 54.37
C GLU A 97 22.55 -10.85 52.97
N ASN A 98 22.46 -9.51 52.90
CA ASN A 98 23.50 -8.62 52.40
C ASN A 98 24.40 -9.06 51.21
N SER A 99 24.38 -8.31 50.10
CA SER A 99 25.47 -7.34 49.81
C SER A 99 25.34 -6.61 48.47
N ASN A 100 25.94 -5.43 48.42
CA ASN A 100 26.10 -4.58 47.24
C ASN A 100 26.88 -5.28 46.11
N ASN A 101 26.68 -4.85 44.86
CA ASN A 101 27.77 -4.13 44.20
C ASN A 101 27.35 -3.20 43.07
N LYS A 102 28.30 -2.35 42.68
CA LYS A 102 28.14 -1.06 42.01
C LYS A 102 28.86 -1.10 40.66
N SER A 103 28.37 -0.34 39.68
CA SER A 103 29.07 0.30 38.54
C SER A 103 30.31 -0.37 37.91
N GLU A 104 30.36 -0.43 36.58
CA GLU A 104 31.49 0.18 35.86
C GLU A 104 31.15 0.52 34.39
N GLU A 105 31.47 1.75 33.98
CA GLU A 105 31.71 2.09 32.56
C GLU A 105 33.07 1.53 32.15
N LEU A 106 33.25 1.16 30.88
CA LEU A 106 34.56 1.26 30.22
C LEU A 106 34.40 1.60 28.74
N LYS A 107 35.36 2.38 28.22
CA LYS A 107 35.34 3.06 26.91
C LYS A 107 36.16 2.33 25.85
N GLU A 108 35.85 2.64 24.58
CA GLU A 108 36.74 2.79 23.39
C GLU A 108 37.88 1.75 23.17
N THR A 109 38.17 1.25 21.96
CA THR A 109 38.72 2.04 20.83
C THR A 109 38.83 1.25 19.51
N ASN A 110 38.52 1.94 18.39
CA ASN A 110 39.21 1.97 17.08
C ASN A 110 39.97 0.77 16.49
N SER A 111 39.60 0.40 15.24
CA SER A 111 40.41 0.56 13.99
C SER A 111 39.80 -0.29 12.85
N LYS A 112 39.87 0.03 11.54
CA LYS A 112 40.32 1.22 10.79
C LYS A 112 39.81 1.12 9.32
N ASP A 113 39.52 2.28 8.72
CA ASP A 113 39.49 2.59 7.27
C ASP A 113 40.91 2.47 6.63
N PRO A 114 41.21 2.81 5.35
CA PRO A 114 40.41 3.52 4.31
C PRO A 114 40.40 2.74 2.95
N CYS A 115 40.12 3.26 1.73
CA CYS A 115 39.72 4.56 1.15
C CYS A 115 38.93 4.27 -0.17
N GLU A 116 38.66 5.12 -1.18
CA GLU A 116 39.12 6.47 -1.56
C GLU A 116 38.07 7.20 -2.45
N ARG A 117 38.28 8.49 -2.74
CA ARG A 117 37.66 9.28 -3.83
C ARG A 117 38.75 9.70 -4.82
N LEU A 118 38.39 9.94 -6.09
CA LEU A 118 39.13 10.86 -6.96
C LEU A 118 38.15 11.72 -7.78
N ASP A 119 38.44 13.02 -7.82
CA ASP A 119 37.78 14.04 -8.63
C ASP A 119 38.78 14.63 -9.65
N GLU A 120 38.27 15.49 -10.55
CA GLU A 120 38.95 16.56 -11.32
C GLU A 120 39.18 16.40 -12.85
N GLU A 121 38.54 17.34 -13.55
CA GLU A 121 38.90 18.10 -14.77
C GLU A 121 39.36 17.45 -16.10
N ALA A 122 38.62 17.80 -17.17
CA ALA A 122 39.23 18.35 -18.39
C ALA A 122 38.26 19.32 -19.12
N LYS A 123 38.78 20.45 -19.60
CA LYS A 123 38.05 21.47 -20.39
C LYS A 123 38.25 21.24 -21.90
N THR A 124 37.26 21.60 -22.71
CA THR A 124 37.48 22.19 -24.05
C THR A 124 36.36 23.16 -24.41
N GLU A 125 36.74 24.31 -24.95
CA GLU A 125 35.88 25.40 -25.41
C GLU A 125 35.43 25.15 -26.87
N ILE A 126 34.19 25.55 -27.22
CA ILE A 126 33.89 26.18 -28.52
C ILE A 126 32.86 27.29 -28.25
N GLU A 127 33.23 28.53 -28.53
CA GLU A 127 32.29 29.64 -28.73
C GLU A 127 31.79 29.61 -30.18
N GLU A 128 30.52 29.93 -30.43
CA GLU A 128 30.20 30.93 -31.48
C GLU A 128 28.81 31.57 -31.25
N GLN A 129 28.56 32.67 -31.98
CA GLN A 129 27.69 33.77 -31.56
C GLN A 129 26.39 33.89 -32.38
N GLY A 130 25.44 34.65 -31.84
CA GLY A 130 24.36 35.30 -32.61
C GLY A 130 23.04 34.50 -32.70
N GLU A 131 21.86 35.12 -32.77
CA GLU A 131 21.47 36.52 -32.55
C GLU A 131 20.06 36.56 -31.92
N LYS A 132 19.69 37.69 -31.29
CA LYS A 132 18.27 37.99 -31.05
C LYS A 132 17.68 38.60 -32.32
N PRO A 133 16.36 38.49 -32.49
CA PRO A 133 15.61 39.73 -32.38
C PRO A 133 14.53 39.68 -31.30
N LYS A 134 14.35 40.83 -30.64
CA LYS A 134 13.06 41.20 -30.08
C LYS A 134 12.15 41.54 -31.25
N ASP A 135 10.85 41.29 -31.13
CA ASP A 135 9.93 42.21 -31.77
C ASP A 135 8.74 42.53 -30.86
N SER A 136 8.25 43.75 -31.02
CA SER A 136 7.21 44.36 -30.21
C SER A 136 6.33 45.21 -31.12
N CYS A 137 5.01 45.03 -31.07
CA CYS A 137 4.06 46.13 -30.91
C CYS A 137 2.60 45.65 -30.92
N GLU A 138 1.86 46.16 -29.92
CA GLU A 138 0.67 46.99 -30.07
C GLU A 138 -0.42 46.61 -31.09
N GLN A 139 -1.61 46.33 -30.53
CA GLN A 139 -2.87 47.06 -30.77
C GLN A 139 -3.09 47.73 -32.14
N HIS A 140 -4.23 47.41 -32.78
CA HIS A 140 -5.15 48.46 -33.24
C HIS A 140 -6.60 47.95 -33.30
N LEU A 141 -7.54 48.90 -33.31
CA LEU A 141 -8.99 48.67 -33.17
C LEU A 141 -9.67 48.21 -34.46
N GLY A 142 -10.81 47.55 -34.31
CA GLY A 142 -11.78 47.26 -35.38
C GLY A 142 -13.16 47.00 -34.76
N GLU A 143 -14.12 47.87 -35.04
CA GLU A 143 -15.45 47.93 -34.41
C GLU A 143 -16.52 47.25 -35.29
N GLU A 144 -17.64 46.86 -34.66
CA GLU A 144 -18.93 46.47 -35.26
C GLU A 144 -18.97 45.19 -36.14
N THR A 145 -19.77 44.18 -35.79
CA THR A 145 -21.23 44.25 -35.95
C THR A 145 -21.94 43.14 -35.17
N GLU A 146 -23.13 43.45 -34.66
CA GLU A 146 -23.96 42.52 -33.89
C GLU A 146 -24.68 41.51 -34.79
N THR A 147 -24.59 40.22 -34.46
CA THR A 147 -25.63 39.25 -34.81
C THR A 147 -25.88 38.34 -33.60
N GLU A 148 -27.01 38.54 -32.93
CA GLU A 148 -27.46 37.66 -31.86
C GLU A 148 -27.68 36.24 -32.42
N LYS A 149 -26.91 35.28 -31.89
CA LYS A 149 -27.26 33.86 -31.97
C LYS A 149 -27.50 33.39 -30.55
N GLU A 150 -28.72 32.93 -30.29
CA GLU A 150 -29.07 32.21 -29.06
C GLU A 150 -28.23 30.93 -28.96
N GLU A 151 -27.05 31.03 -28.36
CA GLU A 151 -26.35 29.85 -27.87
C GLU A 151 -27.17 29.28 -26.71
N LEU A 152 -27.92 28.23 -27.05
CA LEU A 152 -28.55 27.35 -26.09
C LEU A 152 -27.48 26.91 -25.08
N ARG A 153 -27.51 27.48 -23.87
CA ARG A 153 -26.59 27.12 -22.79
C ARG A 153 -26.84 25.69 -22.38
N VAL A 154 -26.20 24.75 -23.08
CA VAL A 154 -25.98 23.38 -22.60
C VAL A 154 -25.14 23.53 -21.34
N THR A 155 -25.81 23.52 -20.20
CA THR A 155 -25.12 23.36 -18.92
C THR A 155 -24.29 22.09 -19.03
N PRO A 156 -22.96 22.14 -18.83
CA PRO A 156 -22.17 20.93 -18.85
C PRO A 156 -22.76 19.97 -17.81
N PRO A 157 -22.81 18.66 -18.10
CA PRO A 157 -23.33 17.69 -17.13
C PRO A 157 -22.55 17.90 -15.84
N GLN A 158 -23.27 18.18 -14.73
CA GLN A 158 -22.63 18.48 -13.46
C GLN A 158 -21.66 17.34 -13.15
N ARG A 159 -20.36 17.66 -13.07
CA ARG A 159 -19.33 16.69 -12.67
C ARG A 159 -19.68 16.25 -11.26
N ARG A 160 -20.25 15.05 -11.13
CA ARG A 160 -20.58 14.45 -9.82
C ARG A 160 -19.33 14.02 -9.06
N HIS A 161 -18.22 13.90 -9.77
CA HIS A 161 -16.93 13.42 -9.28
C HIS A 161 -15.85 14.43 -9.60
N HIS A 162 -14.90 14.57 -8.67
CA HIS A 162 -13.90 15.62 -8.69
C HIS A 162 -12.50 15.05 -8.65
N GLY A 163 -11.59 15.67 -9.39
CA GLY A 163 -10.19 15.29 -9.44
C GLY A 163 -9.33 16.04 -8.42
N LEU A 164 -8.03 15.81 -8.50
CA LEU A 164 -6.99 16.50 -7.72
C LEU A 164 -6.01 17.16 -8.68
N TYR A 165 -5.77 18.47 -8.54
CA TYR A 165 -4.80 19.16 -9.39
C TYR A 165 -3.39 18.57 -9.20
N ASN A 166 -2.72 18.25 -10.31
CA ASN A 166 -1.32 17.84 -10.29
C ASN A 166 -0.42 19.05 -10.01
N GLN A 167 0.48 18.94 -9.03
CA GLN A 167 1.45 19.99 -8.71
C GLN A 167 2.72 19.92 -9.58
N GLY A 168 2.89 18.83 -10.34
CA GLY A 168 4.02 18.60 -11.23
C GLY A 168 4.11 17.12 -11.64
N ALA A 169 4.71 16.31 -10.78
CA ALA A 169 4.85 14.86 -10.92
C ALA A 169 4.04 14.10 -9.86
N THR A 170 3.04 14.72 -9.22
CA THR A 170 2.35 14.20 -8.03
C THR A 170 1.20 13.24 -8.34
N CYS A 171 1.14 12.67 -9.54
CA CYS A 171 0.11 11.71 -9.96
C CYS A 171 0.03 10.46 -9.05
N TYR A 172 1.17 10.04 -8.48
CA TYR A 172 1.25 8.95 -7.49
C TYR A 172 0.40 9.26 -6.24
N LEU A 173 0.54 10.47 -5.69
CA LEU A 173 -0.19 10.94 -4.51
C LEU A 173 -1.67 11.12 -4.85
N ASN A 174 -1.98 11.77 -5.98
CA ASN A 174 -3.35 12.01 -6.40
C ASN A 174 -4.12 10.69 -6.59
N SER A 175 -3.48 9.67 -7.17
CA SER A 175 -4.10 8.34 -7.35
C SER A 175 -4.35 7.63 -6.03
N VAL A 176 -3.42 7.70 -5.07
CA VAL A 176 -3.61 7.12 -3.73
C VAL A 176 -4.74 7.83 -2.98
N LEU A 177 -4.78 9.16 -3.01
CA LEU A 177 -5.81 9.96 -2.36
C LEU A 177 -7.22 9.69 -2.93
N GLN A 178 -7.36 9.48 -4.23
CA GLN A 178 -8.62 9.08 -4.85
C GLN A 178 -9.10 7.70 -4.40
N VAL A 179 -8.18 6.74 -4.18
CA VAL A 179 -8.53 5.42 -3.61
C VAL A 179 -8.89 5.51 -2.13
N LEU A 180 -8.16 6.30 -1.33
CA LEU A 180 -8.48 6.55 0.08
C LEU A 180 -9.83 7.26 0.24
N PHE A 181 -10.14 8.25 -0.61
CA PHE A 181 -11.43 8.93 -0.66
C PHE A 181 -12.61 8.00 -0.93
N MET A 182 -12.40 6.91 -1.66
CA MET A 182 -13.42 5.90 -1.95
C MET A 182 -13.42 4.74 -0.93
N THR A 183 -12.53 4.79 0.07
CA THR A 183 -12.43 3.80 1.15
C THR A 183 -13.11 4.36 2.40
N THR A 184 -14.44 4.33 2.42
CA THR A 184 -15.30 4.96 3.43
C THR A 184 -14.95 4.63 4.89
N GLU A 185 -14.38 3.46 5.15
CA GLU A 185 -14.01 2.92 6.46
C GLU A 185 -12.98 3.77 7.21
N ILE A 186 -12.17 4.56 6.49
CA ILE A 186 -11.22 5.49 7.09
C ILE A 186 -11.92 6.79 7.52
N HIS A 187 -12.99 7.22 6.83
CA HIS A 187 -13.54 8.58 6.95
C HIS A 187 -13.97 8.94 8.37
N ASP A 188 -14.73 8.06 9.01
CA ASP A 188 -15.28 8.28 10.35
C ASP A 188 -14.24 8.10 11.46
N ARG A 189 -13.02 7.70 11.10
CA ARG A 189 -11.88 7.50 12.01
C ARG A 189 -10.84 8.61 11.92
N LEU A 190 -10.95 9.53 10.95
CA LEU A 190 -10.03 10.65 10.80
C LEU A 190 -10.27 11.71 11.89
N ASN A 191 -9.30 11.83 12.77
CA ASN A 191 -9.26 12.80 13.86
C ASN A 191 -9.12 14.25 13.34
N GLN A 192 -9.09 15.22 14.26
CA GLN A 192 -8.86 16.62 13.88
C GLN A 192 -7.36 16.92 13.72
N GLN A 193 -6.50 16.15 14.38
CA GLN A 193 -5.05 16.06 14.22
C GLN A 193 -4.65 14.60 14.48
N PRO A 194 -3.64 14.02 13.80
CA PRO A 194 -2.85 14.61 12.70
C PRO A 194 -3.61 14.65 11.35
N ASP A 195 -4.80 14.07 11.28
CA ASP A 195 -5.51 13.75 10.03
C ASP A 195 -6.11 14.92 9.25
N GLN A 196 -5.85 16.17 9.68
CA GLN A 196 -6.53 17.39 9.23
C GLN A 196 -6.54 17.51 7.69
N GLU A 197 -5.40 17.34 7.05
CA GLU A 197 -5.26 17.59 5.61
C GLU A 197 -5.89 16.49 4.76
N LEU A 198 -5.78 15.22 5.17
CA LEU A 198 -6.48 14.12 4.48
C LEU A 198 -8.00 14.28 4.61
N ARG A 199 -8.48 14.63 5.81
CA ARG A 199 -9.89 14.91 6.08
C ARG A 199 -10.41 16.12 5.30
N GLN A 200 -9.60 17.17 5.13
CA GLN A 200 -9.96 18.32 4.31
C GLN A 200 -10.06 17.94 2.82
N ILE A 201 -9.13 17.13 2.30
CA ILE A 201 -9.17 16.62 0.91
C ILE A 201 -10.42 15.78 0.66
N ILE A 202 -10.73 14.84 1.56
CA ILE A 202 -11.96 14.02 1.49
C ILE A 202 -13.23 14.89 1.53
N THR A 203 -13.22 15.96 2.32
CA THR A 203 -14.34 16.92 2.40
C THR A 203 -14.48 17.75 1.12
N ASP A 204 -13.36 18.18 0.54
CA ASP A 204 -13.34 19.00 -0.68
C ASP A 204 -13.71 18.18 -1.93
N LEU A 205 -13.24 16.93 -2.06
CA LEU A 205 -13.56 16.03 -3.19
C LEU A 205 -15.05 15.75 -3.34
N LYS A 206 -15.83 15.79 -2.25
CA LYS A 206 -17.31 15.71 -2.29
C LYS A 206 -17.97 16.92 -2.95
N ARG A 207 -17.24 18.02 -3.19
CA ARG A 207 -17.78 19.33 -3.54
C ARG A 207 -17.13 20.02 -4.75
N LYS A 208 -15.85 19.79 -5.00
CA LYS A 208 -15.04 20.48 -6.02
C LYS A 208 -13.75 19.71 -6.30
N THR A 209 -13.16 19.96 -7.47
CA THR A 209 -11.74 19.62 -7.71
C THR A 209 -10.88 20.45 -6.76
N CYS A 210 -9.96 19.81 -6.05
CA CYS A 210 -9.13 20.48 -5.04
C CYS A 210 -7.63 20.25 -5.27
N ARG A 211 -6.82 21.00 -4.52
CA ARG A 211 -5.36 21.04 -4.64
C ARG A 211 -4.74 20.37 -3.41
N THR A 212 -3.50 19.90 -3.54
CA THR A 212 -2.86 19.02 -2.55
C THR A 212 -1.67 19.67 -1.80
N GLU A 213 -1.48 21.00 -1.87
CA GLU A 213 -0.29 21.68 -1.30
C GLU A 213 -0.12 21.49 0.21
N ASN A 214 -1.21 21.36 0.96
CA ASN A 214 -1.12 21.19 2.40
C ASN A 214 -0.68 19.78 2.78
N ILE A 215 -1.24 18.75 2.12
CA ILE A 215 -0.85 17.37 2.39
C ILE A 215 0.56 17.07 1.87
N THR A 216 0.99 17.66 0.75
CA THR A 216 2.40 17.53 0.32
C THR A 216 3.37 18.13 1.34
N LYS A 217 3.06 19.28 1.94
CA LYS A 217 3.84 19.84 3.05
C LYS A 217 3.81 18.95 4.29
N SER A 218 2.64 18.41 4.66
CA SER A 218 2.48 17.54 5.82
C SER A 218 3.24 16.22 5.69
N LEU A 219 3.36 15.68 4.46
CA LEU A 219 4.11 14.47 4.12
C LEU A 219 5.58 14.76 3.72
N GLN A 220 6.06 15.99 3.97
CA GLN A 220 7.45 16.41 3.70
C GLN A 220 7.89 16.17 2.24
N ILE A 221 6.96 16.33 1.29
CA ILE A 221 7.24 16.23 -0.15
C ILE A 221 7.85 17.57 -0.61
N GLU A 222 9.18 17.68 -0.51
CA GLU A 222 9.92 18.91 -0.85
C GLU A 222 9.89 19.23 -2.35
N ASN A 223 10.03 18.21 -3.21
CA ASN A 223 10.11 18.37 -4.66
C ASN A 223 8.89 17.76 -5.37
N VAL A 224 7.88 18.59 -5.64
CA VAL A 224 6.66 18.17 -6.37
C VAL A 224 6.88 17.86 -7.85
N HIS A 225 8.09 18.08 -8.39
CA HIS A 225 8.47 17.71 -9.75
C HIS A 225 9.20 16.35 -9.83
N GLU A 226 9.39 15.69 -8.69
CA GLU A 226 9.98 14.35 -8.62
C GLU A 226 8.90 13.26 -8.57
N GLN A 227 9.11 12.20 -9.35
CA GLN A 227 8.28 11.01 -9.34
C GLN A 227 8.63 10.15 -8.12
N ARG A 228 7.61 9.72 -7.36
CA ARG A 228 7.75 8.75 -6.26
C ARG A 228 6.88 7.53 -6.52
N ASP A 229 7.14 6.46 -5.78
CA ASP A 229 6.30 5.27 -5.84
C ASP A 229 4.95 5.47 -5.11
N ALA A 230 3.87 4.97 -5.70
CA ALA A 230 2.53 5.09 -5.10
C ALA A 230 2.32 4.18 -3.89
N ALA A 231 3.02 3.05 -3.76
CA ALA A 231 2.93 2.18 -2.60
C ALA A 231 3.71 2.77 -1.42
N GLU A 232 4.90 3.34 -1.67
CA GLU A 232 5.63 4.13 -0.67
C GLU A 232 4.81 5.33 -0.22
N CYS A 233 4.23 6.11 -1.14
CA CYS A 233 3.38 7.25 -0.78
C CYS A 233 2.16 6.85 0.06
N LEU A 234 1.57 5.67 -0.19
CA LEU A 234 0.51 5.12 0.63
C LEU A 234 1.02 4.79 2.04
N GLN A 235 2.17 4.14 2.18
CA GLN A 235 2.78 3.84 3.48
C GLN A 235 3.11 5.12 4.25
N GLU A 236 3.64 6.15 3.60
CA GLU A 236 3.88 7.46 4.22
C GLU A 236 2.57 8.08 4.75
N ILE A 237 1.49 8.07 3.96
CA ILE A 237 0.18 8.55 4.44
C ILE A 237 -0.28 7.75 5.65
N LEU A 238 -0.19 6.41 5.62
CA LEU A 238 -0.65 5.55 6.70
C LEU A 238 0.20 5.68 7.99
N HIS A 239 1.47 6.05 7.89
CA HIS A 239 2.32 6.41 9.04
C HIS A 239 2.00 7.79 9.63
N HIS A 240 1.59 8.77 8.80
CA HIS A 240 1.34 10.15 9.25
C HIS A 240 -0.07 10.37 9.81
N ILE A 241 -1.04 9.50 9.49
CA ILE A 241 -2.39 9.55 10.07
C ILE A 241 -2.47 8.85 11.43
N SER A 242 -3.57 9.08 12.14
CA SER A 242 -3.84 8.46 13.43
C SER A 242 -3.90 6.92 13.37
N PRO A 243 -3.43 6.20 14.42
CA PRO A 243 -3.57 4.75 14.50
C PRO A 243 -5.02 4.26 14.37
N GLU A 244 -5.99 5.05 14.86
CA GLU A 244 -7.42 4.78 14.72
C GLU A 244 -7.86 4.72 13.25
N ALA A 245 -7.29 5.57 12.40
CA ALA A 245 -7.54 5.58 10.97
C ALA A 245 -6.73 4.51 10.21
N SER A 246 -5.43 4.35 10.50
CA SER A 246 -4.57 3.40 9.76
C SER A 246 -4.83 1.94 10.09
N MET A 247 -5.36 1.61 11.28
CA MET A 247 -5.64 0.22 11.69
C MET A 247 -6.61 -0.52 10.75
N VAL A 248 -7.46 0.17 9.97
CA VAL A 248 -8.37 -0.52 9.02
C VAL A 248 -7.61 -1.23 7.90
N PHE A 249 -6.39 -0.77 7.59
CA PHE A 249 -5.51 -1.37 6.58
C PHE A 249 -4.53 -2.38 7.17
N GLN A 250 -4.43 -2.47 8.51
CA GLN A 250 -3.39 -3.25 9.18
C GLN A 250 -3.82 -4.70 9.40
N GLY A 251 -2.99 -5.64 8.94
CA GLY A 251 -3.04 -7.05 9.35
C GLY A 251 -1.73 -7.47 10.00
N GLN A 252 -1.66 -8.75 10.39
CA GLN A 252 -0.45 -9.36 10.94
C GLN A 252 -0.15 -10.67 10.20
N LEU A 253 1.12 -10.85 9.81
CA LEU A 253 1.67 -12.10 9.27
C LEU A 253 2.54 -12.76 10.32
N MET A 254 2.40 -14.07 10.49
CA MET A 254 3.28 -14.90 11.32
C MET A 254 4.11 -15.80 10.41
N ASP A 255 5.43 -15.67 10.48
CA ASP A 255 6.42 -16.48 9.75
C ASP A 255 7.09 -17.49 10.69
N THR A 256 6.60 -18.74 10.67
CA THR A 256 7.11 -19.84 11.49
C THR A 256 7.94 -20.81 10.65
N THR A 257 9.16 -21.12 11.10
CA THR A 257 10.04 -22.14 10.50
C THR A 257 10.30 -23.26 11.48
N LYS A 258 9.94 -24.50 11.11
CA LYS A 258 10.13 -25.70 11.95
C LYS A 258 11.04 -26.73 11.25
N CYS A 259 11.92 -27.38 12.01
CA CYS A 259 12.73 -28.49 11.50
C CYS A 259 11.90 -29.77 11.27
N SER A 260 12.50 -30.80 10.68
CA SER A 260 11.87 -32.12 10.51
C SER A 260 11.55 -32.88 11.81
N LYS A 261 11.95 -32.36 12.97
CA LYS A 261 11.56 -32.83 14.32
C LYS A 261 10.61 -31.85 15.03
N ASP A 262 9.94 -30.97 14.28
CA ASP A 262 8.98 -29.96 14.73
C ASP A 262 9.50 -28.87 15.70
N HIS A 263 10.78 -28.88 16.11
CA HIS A 263 11.38 -27.76 16.85
C HIS A 263 11.32 -26.46 16.03
N ILE A 264 10.97 -25.36 16.70
CA ILE A 264 10.88 -24.01 16.13
C ILE A 264 12.30 -23.45 15.95
N ILE A 265 12.63 -23.07 14.72
CA ILE A 265 13.89 -22.41 14.35
C ILE A 265 13.70 -20.88 14.34
N ASN A 266 12.56 -20.42 13.84
CA ASN A 266 12.15 -19.01 13.85
C ASN A 266 10.63 -18.95 14.01
N GLU A 267 10.14 -17.96 14.75
CA GLU A 267 8.73 -17.60 14.82
C GLU A 267 8.66 -16.10 15.08
N GLU A 268 8.05 -15.37 14.14
CA GLU A 268 8.05 -13.92 14.12
C GLU A 268 6.70 -13.42 13.59
N THR A 269 6.08 -12.46 14.28
CA THR A 269 4.82 -11.85 13.86
C THR A 269 5.05 -10.38 13.52
N ASN A 270 4.76 -10.01 12.27
CA ASN A 270 5.00 -8.67 11.73
C ASN A 270 3.71 -8.02 11.21
N PRO A 271 3.45 -6.74 11.51
CA PRO A 271 2.33 -6.00 10.95
C PRO A 271 2.56 -5.65 9.47
N PHE A 272 1.49 -5.48 8.71
CA PHE A 272 1.55 -5.00 7.33
C PHE A 272 0.32 -4.15 6.97
N TRP A 273 0.51 -3.15 6.10
CA TRP A 273 -0.58 -2.44 5.39
C TRP A 273 -0.73 -2.87 3.94
N THR A 274 0.36 -3.30 3.29
CA THR A 274 0.36 -3.78 1.90
C THR A 274 0.97 -5.16 1.83
N LEU A 275 0.24 -6.14 1.30
CA LEU A 275 0.77 -7.47 1.04
C LEU A 275 1.35 -7.52 -0.39
N PRO A 276 2.67 -7.65 -0.57
CA PRO A 276 3.25 -7.61 -1.89
C PRO A 276 3.12 -8.97 -2.60
N LEU A 277 2.54 -8.98 -3.80
CA LEU A 277 2.40 -10.18 -4.63
C LEU A 277 3.48 -10.19 -5.71
N SER A 278 4.33 -11.23 -5.69
CA SER A 278 5.38 -11.43 -6.69
C SER A 278 4.78 -11.88 -8.02
N LEU A 279 5.06 -11.14 -9.09
CA LEU A 279 4.69 -11.51 -10.45
C LEU A 279 5.72 -12.49 -11.00
N LYS A 280 5.39 -13.79 -11.11
CA LYS A 280 6.27 -14.74 -11.82
C LYS A 280 6.09 -14.59 -13.32
N HIS A 281 7.20 -14.41 -14.05
CA HIS A 281 7.19 -14.41 -15.50
C HIS A 281 7.10 -15.85 -16.03
N THR A 282 5.92 -16.25 -16.49
CA THR A 282 5.69 -17.48 -17.27
C THR A 282 5.17 -17.06 -18.65
N PRO A 283 5.89 -17.35 -19.75
CA PRO A 283 5.61 -16.76 -21.07
C PRO A 283 4.17 -16.93 -21.59
N ASP A 284 3.49 -18.01 -21.21
CA ASP A 284 2.23 -18.46 -21.83
C ASP A 284 0.99 -18.37 -20.93
N THR A 285 1.05 -17.65 -19.79
CA THR A 285 -0.06 -17.60 -18.82
C THR A 285 -0.39 -16.18 -18.36
N THR A 286 -1.67 -15.79 -18.43
CA THR A 286 -2.19 -14.64 -17.68
C THR A 286 -1.89 -14.81 -16.19
N TYR A 287 -1.36 -13.76 -15.55
CA TYR A 287 -1.08 -13.82 -14.12
C TYR A 287 -2.39 -13.65 -13.32
N SER A 288 -2.72 -14.61 -12.47
CA SER A 288 -3.89 -14.51 -11.59
C SER A 288 -3.50 -13.99 -10.21
N VAL A 289 -4.16 -12.92 -9.75
CA VAL A 289 -4.01 -12.37 -8.39
C VAL A 289 -4.37 -13.43 -7.34
N GLU A 290 -5.47 -14.17 -7.55
CA GLU A 290 -5.93 -15.20 -6.61
C GLU A 290 -4.91 -16.32 -6.46
N SER A 291 -4.38 -16.82 -7.59
CA SER A 291 -3.37 -17.89 -7.60
C SER A 291 -2.09 -17.48 -6.87
N SER A 292 -1.76 -16.19 -6.91
CA SER A 292 -0.53 -15.65 -6.34
C SER A 292 -0.68 -15.27 -4.87
N PHE A 293 -1.85 -14.78 -4.48
CA PHE A 293 -2.27 -14.67 -3.09
C PHE A 293 -2.24 -16.03 -2.38
N LYS A 294 -2.81 -17.08 -3.00
CA LYS A 294 -2.70 -18.47 -2.51
C LYS A 294 -1.25 -18.94 -2.41
N ARG A 295 -0.38 -18.50 -3.33
CA ARG A 295 1.05 -18.84 -3.33
C ARG A 295 1.84 -18.17 -2.21
N THR A 296 1.47 -16.96 -1.77
CA THR A 296 2.14 -16.27 -0.65
C THR A 296 2.15 -17.12 0.63
N PHE A 297 1.08 -17.86 0.88
CA PHE A 297 0.91 -18.73 2.06
C PHE A 297 1.23 -20.21 1.79
N GLN A 298 1.85 -20.54 0.63
CA GLN A 298 2.34 -21.90 0.40
C GLN A 298 3.58 -22.18 1.26
N PRO A 299 3.68 -23.34 1.95
CA PRO A 299 4.86 -23.69 2.71
C PRO A 299 6.11 -23.75 1.83
N LYS A 300 7.22 -23.21 2.34
CA LYS A 300 8.54 -23.26 1.70
C LYS A 300 9.38 -24.31 2.40
N THR A 301 9.94 -25.25 1.65
CA THR A 301 10.79 -26.33 2.20
C THR A 301 12.26 -26.05 1.95
N TYR A 302 13.07 -26.26 2.99
CA TYR A 302 14.52 -26.13 2.99
C TYR A 302 15.14 -27.53 2.96
N THR A 303 15.77 -27.90 1.85
CA THR A 303 16.34 -29.25 1.62
C THR A 303 17.66 -29.16 0.85
N GLY A 304 18.44 -30.25 0.86
CA GLY A 304 19.75 -30.31 0.20
C GLY A 304 20.71 -29.22 0.70
N ASP A 305 21.34 -28.50 -0.23
CA ASP A 305 22.29 -27.42 0.09
C ASP A 305 21.65 -26.22 0.81
N ASN A 306 20.31 -26.12 0.82
CA ASN A 306 19.56 -25.05 1.49
C ASN A 306 19.05 -25.45 2.89
N MET A 307 19.51 -26.57 3.47
CA MET A 307 19.16 -26.95 4.85
C MET A 307 19.56 -25.87 5.87
N VAL A 308 18.73 -25.70 6.89
CA VAL A 308 18.91 -24.66 7.92
C VAL A 308 19.41 -25.26 9.23
N TYR A 309 20.16 -24.50 10.01
CA TYR A 309 20.65 -24.94 11.31
C TYR A 309 19.53 -24.90 12.36
N CYS A 310 19.33 -26.01 13.08
CA CYS A 310 18.40 -26.08 14.20
C CYS A 310 19.15 -26.16 15.53
N ASN A 311 18.86 -25.21 16.43
CA ASN A 311 19.51 -25.10 17.73
C ASN A 311 19.28 -26.30 18.64
N ASP A 312 18.14 -26.99 18.56
CA ASP A 312 17.84 -28.18 19.36
C ASP A 312 18.44 -29.46 18.76
N CYS A 313 18.43 -29.57 17.43
CA CYS A 313 19.06 -30.68 16.73
C CYS A 313 20.60 -30.61 16.71
N LYS A 314 21.18 -29.42 16.97
CA LYS A 314 22.63 -29.13 16.90
C LYS A 314 23.27 -29.45 15.54
N GLN A 315 22.49 -29.37 14.45
CA GLN A 315 22.93 -29.67 13.09
C GLN A 315 22.08 -28.92 12.04
N ASN A 316 22.59 -28.85 10.82
CA ASN A 316 21.77 -28.50 9.66
C ASN A 316 20.74 -29.61 9.40
N THR A 317 19.52 -29.20 9.09
CA THR A 317 18.37 -30.10 8.95
C THR A 317 17.39 -29.56 7.93
N GLU A 318 16.57 -30.46 7.38
CA GLU A 318 15.43 -30.06 6.58
C GLU A 318 14.42 -29.31 7.47
N ALA A 319 13.79 -28.29 6.89
CA ALA A 319 12.81 -27.47 7.58
C ALA A 319 11.68 -27.02 6.64
N THR A 320 10.56 -26.63 7.24
CA THR A 320 9.44 -25.99 6.54
C THR A 320 9.17 -24.63 7.16
N SER A 321 9.24 -23.58 6.35
CA SER A 321 8.71 -22.24 6.66
C SER A 321 7.26 -22.14 6.19
N ARG A 322 6.42 -21.52 7.03
CA ARG A 322 5.04 -21.17 6.73
C ARG A 322 4.86 -19.69 7.06
N CYS A 323 4.22 -18.97 6.15
CA CYS A 323 3.68 -17.64 6.39
C CYS A 323 2.17 -17.81 6.58
N GLU A 324 1.60 -17.24 7.63
CA GLU A 324 0.15 -17.25 7.87
C GLU A 324 -0.36 -15.84 8.21
N MET A 325 -1.45 -15.42 7.58
CA MET A 325 -2.18 -14.22 8.00
C MET A 325 -2.97 -14.55 9.27
N VAL A 326 -2.44 -14.14 10.42
CA VAL A 326 -3.05 -14.39 11.75
C VAL A 326 -4.12 -13.35 12.08
N GLU A 327 -3.89 -12.09 11.70
CA GLU A 327 -4.90 -11.03 11.69
C GLU A 327 -5.05 -10.48 10.28
N ALA A 328 -6.29 -10.33 9.83
CA ALA A 328 -6.61 -9.92 8.46
C ALA A 328 -7.21 -8.49 8.47
N PRO A 329 -6.69 -7.55 7.66
CA PRO A 329 -7.12 -6.16 7.70
C PRO A 329 -8.57 -6.01 7.23
N GLN A 330 -9.30 -5.00 7.71
CA GLN A 330 -10.63 -4.66 7.17
C GLN A 330 -10.52 -4.29 5.67
N ILE A 331 -9.45 -3.59 5.30
CA ILE A 331 -9.09 -3.21 3.93
C ILE A 331 -7.73 -3.83 3.57
N LEU A 332 -7.75 -4.88 2.76
CA LEU A 332 -6.55 -5.57 2.28
C LEU A 332 -6.02 -4.89 1.02
N ILE A 333 -4.76 -4.42 1.07
CA ILE A 333 -4.09 -3.82 -0.09
C ILE A 333 -3.02 -4.77 -0.62
N PHE A 334 -3.06 -5.06 -1.92
CA PHE A 334 -1.97 -5.76 -2.61
C PHE A 334 -1.10 -4.78 -3.40
N LEU A 335 0.21 -4.93 -3.25
CA LEU A 335 1.21 -4.34 -4.13
C LEU A 335 1.65 -5.39 -5.16
N LEU A 336 1.34 -5.18 -6.44
CA LEU A 336 1.85 -6.05 -7.49
C LEU A 336 3.30 -5.69 -7.78
N LYS A 337 4.25 -6.58 -7.44
CA LYS A 337 5.69 -6.39 -7.71
C LYS A 337 5.96 -6.48 -9.21
N ARG A 338 5.67 -5.39 -9.94
CA ARG A 338 5.87 -5.26 -11.39
C ARG A 338 7.30 -4.91 -11.79
N PHE A 339 8.15 -4.51 -10.85
CA PHE A 339 9.55 -4.21 -11.12
C PHE A 339 10.44 -5.34 -10.63
N ASP A 340 11.34 -5.79 -11.50
CA ASP A 340 12.29 -6.86 -11.22
C ASP A 340 13.66 -6.50 -11.81
N PHE A 341 14.70 -7.27 -11.49
CA PHE A 341 16.07 -7.05 -11.93
C PHE A 341 16.57 -8.23 -12.75
N ASP A 342 16.91 -7.99 -14.02
CA ASP A 342 17.55 -9.01 -14.85
C ASP A 342 19.05 -9.04 -14.55
N TYR A 343 19.50 -10.12 -13.92
CA TYR A 343 20.90 -10.35 -13.56
C TYR A 343 21.83 -10.53 -14.77
N ASN A 344 21.30 -10.91 -15.93
CA ASN A 344 22.08 -11.10 -17.15
C ASN A 344 22.42 -9.76 -17.81
N THR A 345 21.42 -8.88 -17.96
CA THR A 345 21.60 -7.53 -18.52
C THR A 345 22.01 -6.50 -17.49
N ARG A 346 21.93 -6.83 -16.19
CA ARG A 346 22.15 -5.96 -15.02
C ARG A 346 21.24 -4.71 -15.05
N SER A 347 20.00 -4.88 -15.47
CA SER A 347 19.04 -3.79 -15.63
C SER A 347 17.69 -4.11 -14.97
N HIS A 348 17.10 -3.10 -14.34
CA HIS A 348 15.70 -3.18 -13.95
C HIS A 348 14.76 -3.14 -15.15
N PHE A 349 13.68 -3.91 -15.08
CA PHE A 349 12.62 -3.90 -16.07
C PHE A 349 11.24 -3.94 -15.41
N LYS A 350 10.20 -3.59 -16.18
CA LYS A 350 8.80 -3.67 -15.75
C LYS A 350 8.10 -4.84 -16.42
N LEU A 351 7.42 -5.66 -15.64
CA LEU A 351 6.56 -6.75 -16.06
C LEU A 351 5.24 -6.19 -16.61
N ASP A 352 5.18 -6.02 -17.93
CA ASP A 352 3.98 -5.67 -18.71
C ASP A 352 3.04 -6.88 -18.96
N CYS A 353 3.08 -7.87 -18.07
CA CYS A 353 2.16 -9.01 -18.16
C CYS A 353 0.73 -8.57 -17.82
N CYS A 354 -0.24 -9.15 -18.52
CA CYS A 354 -1.65 -9.00 -18.18
C CYS A 354 -1.94 -9.73 -16.86
N VAL A 355 -2.62 -9.03 -15.96
CA VAL A 355 -3.02 -9.52 -14.64
C VAL A 355 -4.53 -9.64 -14.59
N GLU A 356 -5.01 -10.85 -14.30
CA GLU A 356 -6.38 -11.17 -13.96
C GLU A 356 -6.63 -10.85 -12.48
N VAL A 357 -7.43 -9.82 -12.26
CA VAL A 357 -7.93 -9.38 -10.95
C VAL A 357 -9.30 -10.00 -10.74
N PRO A 358 -9.56 -10.78 -9.68
CA PRO A 358 -10.91 -11.25 -9.37
C PRO A 358 -11.68 -10.19 -8.57
N CYS A 359 -13.00 -10.12 -8.74
CA CYS A 359 -13.85 -9.24 -7.92
C CYS A 359 -13.96 -9.72 -6.47
N GLU A 360 -13.69 -11.00 -6.21
CA GLU A 360 -13.75 -11.66 -4.91
C GLU A 360 -12.50 -12.53 -4.66
N LEU A 361 -11.96 -12.50 -3.45
CA LEU A 361 -10.87 -13.35 -2.98
C LEU A 361 -11.30 -14.13 -1.74
N GLN A 362 -11.00 -15.43 -1.74
CA GLN A 362 -11.28 -16.34 -0.63
C GLN A 362 -10.01 -16.53 0.21
N LEU A 363 -10.03 -16.14 1.49
CA LEU A 363 -8.90 -16.30 2.41
C LEU A 363 -8.93 -17.67 3.11
N LYS A 364 -10.06 -17.98 3.76
CA LYS A 364 -10.40 -19.27 4.41
C LYS A 364 -11.91 -19.48 4.28
N ALA A 365 -12.43 -20.68 4.56
CA ALA A 365 -13.79 -21.15 4.21
C ALA A 365 -15.01 -20.32 4.70
N ARG A 366 -14.82 -19.20 5.39
CA ARG A 366 -15.86 -18.23 5.81
C ARG A 366 -15.44 -16.75 5.71
N LYS A 367 -14.28 -16.44 5.13
CA LYS A 367 -13.75 -15.07 5.00
C LYS A 367 -13.49 -14.73 3.53
N SER A 368 -14.36 -13.88 2.98
CA SER A 368 -14.24 -13.32 1.63
C SER A 368 -13.84 -11.85 1.67
N TYR A 369 -13.08 -11.44 0.65
CA TYR A 369 -12.70 -10.07 0.34
C TYR A 369 -13.25 -9.68 -1.02
N PHE A 370 -13.89 -8.53 -1.15
CA PHE A 370 -14.37 -8.01 -2.43
C PHE A 370 -13.56 -6.80 -2.86
N ILE A 371 -13.28 -6.64 -4.15
CA ILE A 371 -12.56 -5.46 -4.66
C ILE A 371 -13.33 -4.20 -4.23
N CYS A 372 -12.64 -3.21 -3.64
CA CYS A 372 -13.30 -2.03 -3.09
C CYS A 372 -14.14 -1.34 -4.17
N GLY A 373 -15.42 -1.14 -3.83
CA GLY A 373 -16.47 -0.78 -4.77
C GLY A 373 -17.55 -1.87 -4.89
N PHE A 374 -17.18 -3.12 -5.18
CA PHE A 374 -18.10 -4.18 -5.63
C PHE A 374 -19.21 -4.55 -4.61
N HIS A 375 -19.13 -4.06 -3.38
CA HIS A 375 -20.17 -4.22 -2.37
C HIS A 375 -20.63 -2.87 -1.80
N LEU A 376 -21.54 -2.23 -2.53
CA LEU A 376 -22.45 -1.20 -2.03
C LEU A 376 -23.89 -1.68 -2.27
N ASN A 377 -24.66 -1.77 -1.17
CA ASN A 377 -26.12 -1.98 -1.14
C ASN A 377 -26.68 -3.41 -1.32
N GLY A 378 -25.92 -4.48 -1.04
CA GLY A 378 -26.49 -5.82 -0.81
C GLY A 378 -27.14 -6.52 -2.01
N LEU A 379 -27.11 -5.90 -3.20
CA LEU A 379 -27.39 -6.57 -4.47
C LEU A 379 -26.11 -7.22 -4.95
N SER A 380 -26.12 -8.55 -5.04
CA SER A 380 -25.19 -9.26 -5.92
C SER A 380 -25.33 -8.69 -7.33
N CYS A 381 -24.23 -8.28 -7.95
CA CYS A 381 -24.17 -8.24 -9.41
C CYS A 381 -24.47 -9.68 -9.88
N PHE A 382 -25.59 -9.84 -10.57
CA PHE A 382 -26.15 -11.12 -11.03
C PHE A 382 -25.44 -11.62 -12.28
#